data_AF-A0A7X3WGG5-F1
#
_entry.id   AF-A0A7X3WGG5-F1
#
_cell.length_a   1.000
_cell.length_b   1.000
_cell.length_c   1.000
_cell.angle_alpha   90.00
_cell.angle_beta   90.00
_cell.angle_gamma   90.00
#
_symmetry.space_group_name_H-M   'P 1'
#
loop_
_entity.id
_entity.type
_entity.pdbx_description
1 polymer ?
#
loop_
_entity_poly.entity_id
_entity_poly.type
_entity_poly.pdbx_seq_one_letter_code
_entity_poly.pdbx_strand_id
1 'polypeptide(L)'
;MRPFITACLCLALTIVVTMVSAKIVFTSSRDGTLGIYVMDDDGSNVKLLTDKLKPVAPRWSPDGKQIVFERRVFLDDSQRLHLFIMNADGTNIRQLTPPIDGRDVHPSFSSDGASI
;
A
#
# COMPACT_ATOMS: atom_id res chain seq x y z
N MET A 1 46.08 11.14 48.54
CA MET A 1 45.17 11.87 47.65
C MET A 1 45.00 11.05 46.37
N ARG A 2 43.77 10.63 46.03
CA ARG A 2 43.41 9.92 44.77
C ARG A 2 42.91 10.97 43.72
N PRO A 3 42.55 10.62 42.47
CA PRO A 3 43.42 10.55 41.27
C PRO A 3 42.83 11.32 40.06
N PHE A 4 43.52 11.39 38.90
CA PHE A 4 42.84 11.67 37.62
C PHE A 4 43.38 10.77 36.52
N ILE A 5 42.69 9.65 36.32
CA ILE A 5 42.75 8.85 35.10
C ILE A 5 41.82 9.55 34.11
N THR A 6 42.38 10.06 33.01
CA THR A 6 41.56 10.59 31.91
C THR A 6 40.94 9.40 31.18
N ALA A 7 39.67 9.13 31.45
CA ALA A 7 38.87 8.20 30.67
C ALA A 7 38.50 8.90 29.35
N CYS A 8 39.04 8.43 28.24
CA CYS A 8 38.58 8.82 26.92
C CYS A 8 37.19 8.19 26.72
N LEU A 9 36.15 8.98 26.92
CA LEU A 9 34.76 8.60 26.67
C LEU A 9 34.58 8.47 25.15
N CYS A 10 34.77 7.25 24.62
CA CYS A 10 34.28 6.92 23.28
C CYS A 10 32.76 6.97 23.33
N LEU A 11 32.19 8.09 22.87
CA LEU A 11 30.77 8.25 22.62
C LEU A 11 30.40 7.25 21.52
N ALA A 12 29.92 6.06 21.89
CA ALA A 12 29.31 5.16 20.93
C ALA A 12 28.02 5.83 20.45
N LEU A 13 28.10 6.50 19.30
CA LEU A 13 26.93 6.96 18.58
C LEU A 13 26.20 5.71 18.08
N THR A 14 25.29 5.17 18.90
CA THR A 14 24.36 4.14 18.44
C THR A 14 23.44 4.82 17.44
N ILE A 15 23.83 4.79 16.17
CA ILE A 15 22.92 5.15 15.09
C ILE A 15 21.78 4.14 15.20
N VAL A 16 20.67 4.56 15.79
CA VAL A 16 19.40 3.86 15.64
C VAL A 16 19.00 4.08 14.19
N VAL A 17 19.55 3.24 13.29
CA VAL A 17 19.01 3.12 11.94
C VAL A 17 17.64 2.52 12.13
N THR A 18 16.61 3.38 12.18
CA THR A 18 15.24 2.92 12.05
C THR A 18 15.15 2.30 10.67
N MET A 19 15.14 0.96 10.60
CA MET A 19 14.72 0.24 9.40
C MET A 19 13.28 0.67 9.15
N VAL A 20 13.09 1.63 8.24
CA VAL A 20 11.76 1.92 7.71
C VAL A 20 11.47 0.73 6.80
N SER A 21 10.72 -0.25 7.31
CA SER A 21 10.26 -1.36 6.48
C SER A 21 9.38 -0.78 5.38
N ALA A 22 9.87 -0.85 4.14
CA ALA A 22 9.07 -0.46 3.00
C ALA A 22 8.11 -1.61 2.67
N LYS A 23 6.90 -1.27 2.21
CA LYS A 23 5.90 -2.27 1.80
C LYS A 23 5.65 -2.20 0.31
N ILE A 24 5.50 -3.37 -0.29
CA ILE A 24 5.17 -3.53 -1.70
C ILE A 24 3.71 -3.93 -1.80
N VAL A 25 2.94 -3.25 -2.65
CA VAL A 25 1.58 -3.66 -3.05
C VAL A 25 1.62 -4.20 -4.48
N PHE A 26 1.00 -5.34 -4.72
CA PHE A 26 1.02 -6.00 -6.02
C PHE A 26 -0.23 -6.84 -6.24
N THR A 27 -0.48 -7.22 -7.49
CA THR A 27 -1.56 -8.16 -7.84
C THR A 27 -1.00 -9.54 -8.13
N SER A 28 -1.69 -10.58 -7.68
CA SER A 28 -1.31 -11.97 -7.95
C SER A 28 -2.55 -12.86 -8.03
N SER A 29 -2.47 -13.94 -8.80
CA SER A 29 -3.51 -14.99 -8.87
C SER A 29 -3.09 -16.28 -8.16
N ARG A 30 -2.15 -16.18 -7.22
CA ARG A 30 -1.57 -17.34 -6.51
C ARG A 30 -2.61 -18.17 -5.76
N ASP A 31 -3.70 -17.54 -5.31
CA ASP A 31 -4.82 -18.21 -4.61
C ASP A 31 -6.04 -18.43 -5.53
N GLY A 32 -5.80 -18.55 -6.84
CA GLY A 32 -6.79 -18.93 -7.85
C GLY A 32 -7.57 -17.77 -8.48
N THR A 33 -7.92 -16.72 -7.72
CA THR A 33 -8.49 -15.47 -8.28
C THR A 33 -7.50 -14.32 -8.12
N LEU A 34 -7.46 -13.40 -9.09
CA LEU A 34 -6.64 -12.20 -8.98
C LEU A 34 -7.05 -11.40 -7.74
N GLY A 35 -6.06 -11.05 -6.92
CA GLY A 35 -6.23 -10.26 -5.70
C GLY A 35 -5.07 -9.28 -5.49
N ILE A 36 -5.29 -8.27 -4.64
CA ILE A 36 -4.23 -7.37 -4.14
C ILE A 36 -3.57 -8.02 -2.94
N TYR A 37 -2.24 -8.03 -2.96
CA TYR A 37 -1.39 -8.49 -1.89
C TYR A 37 -0.47 -7.37 -1.44
N VAL A 38 -0.05 -7.47 -0.18
CA VAL A 38 1.04 -6.68 0.37
C VAL A 38 2.12 -7.60 0.91
N MET A 39 3.36 -7.14 0.87
CA MET A 39 4.51 -7.80 1.47
C MET A 39 5.52 -6.75 1.93
N ASP A 40 6.46 -7.16 2.78
CA ASP A 40 7.59 -6.32 3.13
C ASP A 40 8.58 -6.28 1.93
N ASP A 41 9.46 -5.29 1.92
CA ASP A 41 10.44 -5.05 0.86
C ASP A 41 11.51 -6.15 0.71
N ASP A 42 11.71 -6.94 1.76
CA ASP A 42 12.49 -8.18 1.73
C ASP A 42 11.73 -9.38 1.15
N GLY A 43 10.45 -9.20 0.78
CA GLY A 43 9.56 -10.21 0.24
C GLY A 43 8.86 -11.09 1.29
N SER A 44 9.08 -10.84 2.58
CA SER A 44 8.41 -11.55 3.67
C SER A 44 7.00 -11.00 3.93
N ASN A 45 6.26 -11.65 4.84
CA ASN A 45 4.94 -11.20 5.31
C ASN A 45 3.89 -10.96 4.21
N VAL A 46 3.90 -11.81 3.17
CA VAL A 46 2.91 -11.75 2.10
C VAL A 46 1.50 -11.97 2.67
N LYS A 47 0.59 -11.02 2.43
CA LYS A 47 -0.79 -11.03 2.88
C LYS A 47 -1.74 -10.64 1.75
N LEU A 48 -2.84 -11.40 1.59
CA LEU A 48 -3.96 -11.03 0.72
C LEU A 48 -4.84 -9.96 1.38
N LEU A 49 -5.18 -8.91 0.63
CA LEU A 49 -6.04 -7.81 1.11
C LEU A 49 -7.45 -7.80 0.50
N THR A 50 -7.71 -8.54 -0.58
CA THR A 50 -9.00 -8.54 -1.28
C THR A 50 -9.49 -9.94 -1.58
N ASP A 51 -10.77 -10.24 -1.39
CA ASP A 51 -11.36 -11.54 -1.76
C ASP A 51 -12.28 -11.42 -3.00
N LYS A 52 -11.99 -12.20 -4.06
CA LYS A 52 -12.81 -12.34 -5.28
C LYS A 52 -13.20 -11.05 -6.01
N LEU A 53 -12.46 -9.96 -5.84
CA LEU A 53 -12.78 -8.67 -6.48
C LEU A 53 -12.19 -8.49 -7.89
N LYS A 54 -11.24 -9.34 -8.30
CA LYS A 54 -10.42 -9.17 -9.53
C LYS A 54 -9.84 -7.75 -9.70
N PRO A 55 -9.21 -7.18 -8.66
CA PRO A 55 -8.66 -5.83 -8.72
C PRO A 55 -7.40 -5.79 -9.60
N VAL A 56 -7.13 -4.62 -10.19
CA VAL A 56 -5.91 -4.37 -10.97
C VAL A 56 -5.28 -3.03 -10.60
N ALA A 57 -4.00 -2.87 -10.98
CA ALA A 57 -3.23 -1.62 -10.85
C ALA A 57 -3.27 -0.94 -9.46
N PRO A 58 -2.97 -1.64 -8.35
CA PRO A 58 -2.94 -1.01 -7.04
C PRO A 58 -1.80 0.02 -6.92
N ARG A 59 -2.01 1.03 -6.09
CA ARG A 59 -1.03 2.06 -5.71
C ARG A 59 -1.19 2.45 -4.25
N TRP A 60 -0.08 2.61 -3.55
CA TRP A 60 -0.05 3.17 -2.20
C TRP A 60 -0.32 4.67 -2.21
N SER A 61 -0.99 5.17 -1.17
CA SER A 61 -0.91 6.58 -0.79
C SER A 61 0.50 6.92 -0.28
N PRO A 62 0.96 8.17 -0.39
CA PRO A 62 2.29 8.56 0.07
C PRO A 62 2.53 8.31 1.57
N ASP A 63 1.47 8.38 2.38
CA ASP A 63 1.53 8.09 3.81
C ASP A 63 1.40 6.59 4.15
N GLY A 64 1.25 5.72 3.14
CA GLY A 64 1.12 4.26 3.28
C GLY A 64 -0.17 3.79 3.96
N LYS A 65 -1.14 4.67 4.21
CA LYS A 65 -2.38 4.31 4.94
C LYS A 65 -3.49 3.79 4.04
N GLN A 66 -3.46 4.09 2.76
CA GLN A 66 -4.51 3.75 1.81
C GLN A 66 -3.93 3.14 0.54
N ILE A 67 -4.75 2.33 -0.12
CA ILE A 67 -4.46 1.75 -1.43
C ILE A 67 -5.59 2.13 -2.37
N VAL A 68 -5.26 2.76 -3.48
CA VAL A 68 -6.19 2.96 -4.61
C VAL A 68 -5.96 1.85 -5.64
N PHE A 69 -7.04 1.37 -6.25
CA PHE A 69 -6.99 0.31 -7.25
C PHE A 69 -8.17 0.38 -8.20
N GLU A 70 -8.06 -0.32 -9.32
CA GLU A 70 -9.13 -0.47 -10.28
C GLU A 70 -9.91 -1.76 -10.03
N ARG A 71 -11.22 -1.72 -10.19
CA ARG A 71 -12.09 -2.91 -10.12
C ARG A 71 -13.13 -2.88 -11.23
N ARG A 72 -13.38 -4.05 -11.82
CA ARG A 72 -14.51 -4.23 -12.73
C ARG A 72 -15.82 -4.35 -11.95
N VAL A 73 -16.78 -3.51 -12.31
CA VAL A 73 -18.15 -3.54 -11.78
C VAL A 73 -19.11 -3.80 -12.93
N PHE A 74 -20.10 -4.66 -12.69
CA PHE A 74 -21.18 -4.91 -13.65
C PHE A 74 -22.30 -3.89 -13.42
N LEU A 75 -22.65 -3.15 -14.46
CA LEU A 75 -23.72 -2.17 -14.48
C LEU A 75 -24.46 -2.33 -15.82
N ASP A 76 -25.76 -2.61 -15.76
CA ASP A 76 -26.64 -2.77 -16.93
C ASP A 76 -26.05 -3.67 -18.02
N ASP A 77 -25.72 -4.93 -17.65
CA ASP A 77 -25.11 -5.95 -18.52
C ASP A 77 -23.73 -5.62 -19.12
N SER A 78 -23.14 -4.48 -18.75
CA SER A 78 -21.80 -4.08 -19.18
C SER A 78 -20.79 -4.14 -18.03
N GLN A 79 -19.54 -4.52 -18.33
CA GLN A 79 -18.44 -4.43 -17.37
C GLN A 79 -17.71 -3.10 -17.55
N ARG A 80 -17.65 -2.29 -16.50
CA ARG A 80 -16.92 -1.02 -16.47
C ARG A 80 -15.82 -1.06 -15.41
N LEU A 81 -14.74 -0.30 -15.63
CA LEU A 81 -13.67 -0.14 -14.63
C LEU A 81 -13.94 1.13 -13.85
N HIS A 82 -13.91 1.01 -12.52
CA HIS A 82 -14.00 2.13 -11.60
C HIS A 82 -12.84 2.11 -10.61
N LEU A 83 -12.55 3.28 -10.05
CA LEU A 83 -11.56 3.40 -9.00
C LEU A 83 -12.19 3.09 -7.65
N PHE A 84 -11.45 2.34 -6.84
CA PHE A 84 -11.77 2.02 -5.47
C PHE A 84 -10.59 2.39 -4.58
N ILE A 85 -10.89 2.66 -3.32
CA ILE A 85 -9.89 2.91 -2.28
C ILE A 85 -10.19 2.02 -1.07
N MET A 86 -9.14 1.60 -0.40
CA MET A 86 -9.22 0.83 0.85
C MET A 86 -8.11 1.25 1.80
N ASN A 87 -8.27 0.88 3.07
CA ASN A 87 -7.20 0.98 4.05
C ASN A 87 -6.05 0.00 3.73
N ALA A 88 -4.85 0.32 4.20
CA ALA A 88 -3.64 -0.50 4.05
C ALA A 88 -3.78 -1.94 4.57
N ASP A 89 -4.72 -2.19 5.47
CA ASP A 89 -5.02 -3.50 6.05
C ASP A 89 -6.06 -4.31 5.26
N GLY A 90 -6.61 -3.74 4.18
CA GLY A 90 -7.66 -4.31 3.34
C GLY A 90 -9.09 -3.94 3.74
N THR A 91 -9.27 -3.19 4.82
CA THR A 91 -10.60 -2.78 5.30
C THR A 91 -11.14 -1.54 4.57
N ASN A 92 -12.43 -1.23 4.77
CA ASN A 92 -13.08 0.00 4.28
C ASN A 92 -12.96 0.23 2.77
N ILE A 93 -13.09 -0.84 1.98
CA ILE A 93 -13.19 -0.75 0.53
C ILE A 93 -14.40 0.11 0.15
N ARG A 94 -14.18 1.21 -0.58
CA ARG A 94 -15.24 2.06 -1.14
C ARG A 94 -14.92 2.50 -2.55
N GLN A 95 -15.95 2.71 -3.35
CA GLN A 95 -15.82 3.24 -4.70
C GLN A 95 -15.52 4.75 -4.64
N LEU A 96 -14.61 5.22 -5.51
CA LEU A 96 -14.23 6.63 -5.62
C LEU A 96 -14.92 7.34 -6.79
N THR A 97 -15.06 6.68 -7.93
CA THR A 97 -15.65 7.29 -9.12
C THR A 97 -17.13 6.94 -9.26
N PRO A 98 -17.98 7.87 -9.71
CA PRO A 98 -19.41 7.59 -9.88
C PRO A 98 -19.64 6.49 -10.93
N PRO A 99 -20.71 5.69 -10.80
CA PRO A 99 -21.07 4.65 -11.76
C PRO A 99 -21.73 5.26 -13.01
N ILE A 100 -21.04 6.17 -13.68
CA ILE A 100 -21.46 6.75 -14.97
C ILE A 100 -20.74 6.04 -16.12
N ASP A 101 -21.22 6.27 -17.35
CA ASP A 101 -20.58 5.72 -18.54
C ASP A 101 -19.13 6.21 -18.68
N GLY A 102 -18.18 5.29 -18.52
CA GLY A 102 -16.76 5.61 -18.57
C GLY A 102 -15.87 4.45 -18.12
N ARG A 103 -14.55 4.60 -18.34
CA ARG A 103 -13.52 3.75 -17.77
C ARG A 103 -12.55 4.63 -16.99
N ASP A 104 -12.50 4.44 -15.68
CA ASP A 104 -11.53 5.12 -14.82
C ASP A 104 -10.36 4.16 -14.56
N VAL A 105 -9.17 4.54 -15.00
CA VAL A 105 -7.98 3.66 -15.00
C VAL A 105 -6.72 4.44 -14.59
N HIS A 106 -5.70 3.68 -14.18
CA HIS A 106 -4.38 4.15 -13.81
C HIS A 106 -4.38 5.24 -12.73
N PRO A 107 -5.00 4.99 -11.57
CA PRO A 107 -5.01 5.98 -10.50
C PRO A 107 -3.59 6.30 -10.01
N SER A 108 -3.37 7.51 -9.53
CA SER A 108 -2.13 7.91 -8.87
C SER A 108 -2.41 8.96 -7.81
N PHE A 109 -1.80 8.83 -6.63
CA PHE A 109 -1.84 9.92 -5.66
C PHE A 109 -0.91 11.05 -6.08
N SER A 110 -1.37 12.30 -5.85
CA SER A 110 -0.50 13.47 -5.71
C SER A 110 0.59 13.22 -4.66
N SER A 111 1.73 13.91 -4.78
CA SER A 111 2.90 13.66 -3.91
C SER A 111 2.61 13.91 -2.43
N ASP A 112 1.67 14.81 -2.13
CA ASP A 112 1.20 15.11 -0.77
C ASP A 112 0.05 14.20 -0.30
N GLY A 113 -0.49 13.36 -1.20
CA GLY A 113 -1.59 12.44 -0.92
C GLY A 113 -2.95 13.11 -0.76
N ALA A 114 -3.06 14.42 -1.01
CA ALA A 114 -4.30 15.17 -0.82
C ALA A 114 -5.34 14.89 -1.92
N SER A 115 -4.90 14.37 -3.07
CA SER A 115 -5.75 14.09 -4.24
C SER A 115 -5.29 12.85 -5.00
N ILE A 116 -6.25 12.23 -5.71
CA ILE A 116 -6.10 11.09 -6.62
C ILE A 116 -6.60 11.52 -8.00
#